data_AF-A0A1J6WSU1-F1
#
_entry.id   AF-A0A1J6WSU1-F1
#
_cell.length_a   1.000
_cell.length_b   1.000
_cell.length_c   1.000
_cell.angle_alpha   90.00
_cell.angle_beta   90.00
_cell.angle_gamma   90.00
#
_symmetry.space_group_name_H-M   'P 1'
#
loop_
_entity.id
_entity.type
_entity.pdbx_description
1 polymer ?
#
loop_
_entity_poly.entity_id
_entity_poly.type
_entity_poly.pdbx_seq_one_letter_code
_entity_poly.pdbx_strand_id
1 'polypeptide(L)'
;MGISTGKWKKYQLMKKHGVLARYLPETYLLNEKTFWHTIGKHGAVMIKPTKGYMGKGIVQVSSKGNDSYEFHVLEKKYTVEGRKQTFEHLLKHYCLKKHYIVQQKIPLVTFKDSPYDIRVMVQRRRKQSDWTVTGKLAKVAAKGFILTNYPKYLITADDAIEHSSFKAPSSHLQEEIDRISVLTAQYLSGYYTNTRTFGLDIGLDDQANIWIIEANLAPSVSIFKALKDGEVYKRILKYRRG
;
A
#
# COMPACT_ATOMS: atom_id res chain seq x y z
N MET A 1 -20.86 11.88 -15.01
CA MET A 1 -20.71 10.96 -13.86
C MET A 1 -19.25 10.97 -13.40
N GLY A 2 -18.98 11.23 -12.11
CA GLY A 2 -17.61 11.28 -11.58
C GLY A 2 -16.96 9.90 -11.47
N ILE A 3 -15.66 9.81 -11.74
CA ILE A 3 -14.88 8.56 -11.57
C ILE A 3 -14.74 8.23 -10.08
N SER A 4 -15.02 6.98 -9.71
CA SER A 4 -14.84 6.50 -8.32
C SER A 4 -13.39 6.66 -7.84
N THR A 5 -13.22 7.14 -6.61
CA THR A 5 -11.93 7.35 -5.94
C THR A 5 -11.47 6.15 -5.09
N GLY A 6 -12.27 5.07 -5.07
CA GLY A 6 -12.02 3.87 -4.28
C GLY A 6 -10.80 3.06 -4.75
N LYS A 7 -10.25 2.24 -3.85
CA LYS A 7 -9.07 1.38 -4.10
C LYS A 7 -9.24 0.50 -5.34
N TRP A 8 -10.41 -0.15 -5.48
CA TRP A 8 -10.69 -1.03 -6.60
C TRP A 8 -10.62 -0.31 -7.95
N LYS A 9 -11.24 0.87 -8.08
CA LYS A 9 -11.22 1.61 -9.35
C LYS A 9 -9.80 2.03 -9.74
N LYS A 10 -9.01 2.52 -8.78
CA LYS A 10 -7.61 2.90 -9.01
C LYS A 10 -6.76 1.70 -9.44
N TYR A 11 -6.91 0.56 -8.77
CA TYR A 11 -6.28 -0.70 -9.20
C TYR A 11 -6.67 -1.07 -10.63
N GLN A 12 -7.96 -1.07 -10.96
CA GLN A 12 -8.42 -1.38 -12.33
C GLN A 12 -7.84 -0.45 -13.38
N LEU A 13 -7.73 0.85 -13.08
CA LEU A 13 -7.12 1.81 -13.99
C LEU A 13 -5.63 1.48 -14.19
N MET A 14 -4.86 1.35 -13.11
CA MET A 14 -3.42 1.06 -13.19
C MET A 14 -3.14 -0.30 -13.84
N LYS A 15 -4.00 -1.31 -13.62
CA LYS A 15 -3.85 -2.64 -14.20
C LYS A 15 -3.95 -2.65 -15.73
N LYS A 16 -4.61 -1.65 -16.33
CA LYS A 16 -4.68 -1.46 -17.80
C LYS A 16 -3.41 -0.85 -18.39
N HIS A 17 -2.52 -0.29 -17.58
CA HIS A 17 -1.29 0.32 -18.06
C HIS A 17 -0.21 -0.75 -18.24
N GLY A 18 0.35 -0.88 -19.45
CA GLY A 18 1.29 -1.95 -19.80
C GLY A 18 2.54 -2.04 -18.89
N VAL A 19 2.98 -0.92 -18.33
CA VAL A 19 4.10 -0.90 -17.36
C VAL A 19 3.62 -1.06 -15.92
N LEU A 20 2.56 -0.38 -15.48
CA LEU A 20 2.21 -0.36 -14.05
C LEU A 20 1.64 -1.70 -13.58
N ALA A 21 1.02 -2.46 -14.48
CA ALA A 21 0.37 -3.72 -14.17
C ALA A 21 1.27 -4.78 -13.49
N ARG A 22 2.60 -4.68 -13.68
CA ARG A 22 3.60 -5.58 -13.07
C ARG A 22 3.96 -5.22 -11.63
N TYR A 23 3.75 -3.96 -11.24
CA TYR A 23 4.03 -3.47 -9.88
C TYR A 23 2.80 -3.57 -8.98
N LEU A 24 1.69 -4.16 -9.43
CA LEU A 24 0.45 -4.25 -8.65
C LEU A 24 0.32 -5.64 -8.03
N PRO A 25 0.08 -5.73 -6.71
CA PRO A 25 -0.31 -7.01 -6.11
C PRO A 25 -1.64 -7.47 -6.70
N GLU A 26 -1.76 -8.78 -6.92
CA GLU A 26 -3.00 -9.35 -7.44
C GLU A 26 -4.18 -8.97 -6.54
N THR A 27 -5.22 -8.36 -7.14
CA THR A 27 -6.34 -7.79 -6.40
C THR A 27 -7.65 -8.09 -7.11
N TYR A 28 -8.67 -8.44 -6.34
CA TYR A 28 -10.04 -8.67 -6.81
C TYR A 28 -11.06 -8.00 -5.88
N LEU A 29 -12.28 -7.77 -6.37
CA LEU A 29 -13.42 -7.55 -5.48
C LEU A 29 -13.66 -8.80 -4.64
N LEU A 30 -13.87 -8.61 -3.34
CA LEU A 30 -14.09 -9.71 -2.42
C LEU A 30 -15.40 -10.44 -2.71
N ASN A 31 -15.29 -11.73 -2.96
CA ASN A 31 -16.35 -12.73 -2.86
C ASN A 31 -15.70 -14.07 -2.49
N GLU A 32 -16.49 -15.10 -2.24
CA GLU A 32 -15.96 -16.39 -1.80
C GLU A 32 -14.95 -16.99 -2.80
N LYS A 33 -15.29 -17.00 -4.09
CA LYS A 33 -14.44 -17.54 -5.15
C LYS A 33 -13.09 -16.83 -5.21
N THR A 34 -13.09 -15.50 -5.25
CA THR A 34 -11.88 -14.68 -5.33
C THR A 34 -11.06 -14.76 -4.06
N PHE A 35 -11.70 -14.84 -2.88
CA PHE A 35 -11.04 -15.06 -1.61
C PHE A 35 -10.24 -16.36 -1.63
N TRP A 36 -10.91 -17.48 -1.92
CA TRP A 36 -10.27 -18.79 -1.95
C TRP A 36 -9.23 -18.93 -3.04
N HIS A 37 -9.48 -18.37 -4.22
CA HIS A 37 -8.50 -18.34 -5.31
C HIS A 37 -7.23 -17.62 -4.88
N THR A 38 -7.35 -16.43 -4.30
CA THR A 38 -6.19 -15.59 -3.97
C THR A 38 -5.41 -16.17 -2.80
N ILE A 39 -6.08 -16.64 -1.73
CA ILE A 39 -5.39 -17.24 -0.58
C ILE A 39 -4.77 -18.61 -0.92
N GLY A 40 -5.40 -19.40 -1.80
CA GLY A 40 -4.81 -20.66 -2.27
C GLY A 40 -3.54 -20.44 -3.09
N LYS A 41 -3.49 -19.37 -3.89
CA LYS A 41 -2.33 -19.03 -4.71
C LYS A 41 -1.16 -18.43 -3.92
N HIS A 42 -1.47 -17.57 -2.94
CA HIS A 42 -0.45 -16.77 -2.25
C HIS A 42 -0.20 -17.16 -0.79
N GLY A 43 -0.98 -18.09 -0.24
CA GLY A 43 -0.93 -18.50 1.17
C GLY A 43 -1.50 -17.46 2.15
N ALA A 44 -1.39 -16.17 1.85
CA ALA A 44 -1.95 -15.09 2.66
C ALA A 44 -2.52 -13.95 1.83
N VAL A 45 -3.58 -13.31 2.36
CA VAL A 45 -4.29 -12.21 1.69
C VAL A 45 -4.61 -11.09 2.66
N MET A 46 -4.72 -9.89 2.10
CA MET A 46 -5.20 -8.69 2.76
C MET A 46 -6.63 -8.39 2.30
N ILE A 47 -7.55 -8.33 3.25
CA ILE A 47 -8.94 -7.92 3.05
C ILE A 47 -9.04 -6.45 3.41
N LYS A 48 -9.46 -5.61 2.46
CA LYS A 48 -9.48 -4.15 2.62
C LYS A 48 -10.82 -3.56 2.17
N PRO A 49 -11.41 -2.59 2.89
CA PRO A 49 -12.59 -1.90 2.41
C PRO A 49 -12.21 -1.07 1.17
N THR A 50 -13.06 -1.08 0.14
CA THR A 50 -12.79 -0.33 -1.11
C THR A 50 -12.71 1.18 -0.89
N LYS A 51 -13.43 1.68 0.13
CA LYS A 51 -13.38 3.06 0.62
C LYS A 51 -13.05 3.03 2.11
N GLY A 52 -12.03 3.78 2.50
CA GLY A 52 -11.54 3.83 3.89
C GLY A 52 -10.14 4.40 3.94
N TYR A 53 -9.71 4.75 5.15
CA TYR A 53 -8.42 5.39 5.43
C TYR A 53 -7.79 4.80 6.70
N MET A 54 -6.49 5.05 6.88
CA MET A 54 -5.72 4.68 8.09
C MET A 54 -5.76 3.18 8.46
N GLY A 55 -5.99 2.29 7.50
CA GLY A 55 -5.99 0.85 7.75
C GLY A 55 -7.19 0.32 8.54
N LYS A 56 -8.19 1.15 8.83
CA LYS A 56 -9.40 0.71 9.53
C LYS A 56 -10.15 -0.34 8.70
N GLY A 57 -10.48 -1.47 9.33
CA GLY A 57 -11.16 -2.58 8.69
C GLY A 57 -10.29 -3.43 7.77
N ILE A 58 -8.96 -3.30 7.85
CA ILE A 58 -8.04 -4.20 7.16
C ILE A 58 -7.79 -5.43 8.02
N VAL A 59 -7.86 -6.60 7.38
CA VAL A 59 -7.61 -7.91 8.00
C VAL A 59 -6.63 -8.67 7.11
N GLN A 60 -5.64 -9.32 7.71
CA GLN A 60 -4.89 -10.35 7.01
C GLN A 60 -5.47 -11.71 7.35
N VAL A 61 -5.63 -12.56 6.33
CA VAL A 61 -5.97 -13.98 6.53
C VAL A 61 -4.90 -14.83 5.88
N SER A 62 -4.37 -15.80 6.63
CA SER A 62 -3.29 -16.69 6.17
C SER A 62 -3.73 -18.14 6.32
N SER A 63 -3.49 -18.98 5.32
CA SER A 63 -3.70 -20.42 5.43
C SER A 63 -2.59 -21.05 6.27
N LYS A 64 -2.96 -21.92 7.21
CA LYS A 64 -2.04 -22.68 8.07
C LYS A 64 -1.90 -24.14 7.64
N GLY A 65 -2.55 -24.53 6.53
CA GLY A 65 -2.75 -25.93 6.16
C GLY A 65 -3.91 -26.57 6.92
N ASN A 66 -4.28 -27.81 6.56
CA ASN A 66 -5.29 -28.62 7.27
C ASN A 66 -6.63 -27.90 7.53
N ASP A 67 -7.11 -27.12 6.56
CA ASP A 67 -8.36 -26.34 6.65
C ASP A 67 -8.38 -25.29 7.78
N SER A 68 -7.20 -24.85 8.23
CA SER A 68 -7.00 -23.87 9.30
C SER A 68 -6.56 -22.51 8.76
N TYR A 69 -7.14 -21.42 9.27
CA TYR A 69 -6.90 -20.07 8.79
C TYR A 69 -6.68 -19.06 9.93
N GLU A 70 -5.50 -18.42 9.92
CA GLU A 70 -5.11 -17.39 10.90
C GLU A 70 -5.59 -16.01 10.45
N PHE A 71 -6.39 -15.36 11.29
CA PHE A 71 -6.76 -13.96 11.17
C PHE A 71 -5.77 -13.12 11.97
N HIS A 72 -5.22 -12.10 11.34
CA HIS A 72 -4.38 -11.10 11.99
C HIS A 72 -4.99 -9.71 11.82
N VAL A 73 -5.38 -9.11 12.95
CA VAL A 73 -6.08 -7.82 13.04
C VAL A 73 -5.37 -6.96 14.08
N LEU A 74 -4.77 -5.85 13.63
CA LEU A 74 -3.90 -5.02 14.48
C LEU A 74 -2.78 -5.87 15.12
N GLU A 75 -2.68 -5.96 16.44
CA GLU A 75 -1.76 -6.87 17.14
C GLU A 75 -2.33 -8.26 17.46
N LYS A 76 -3.63 -8.50 17.19
CA LYS A 76 -4.32 -9.74 17.60
C LYS A 76 -4.28 -10.79 16.51
N LYS A 77 -3.98 -12.02 16.93
CA LYS A 77 -4.04 -13.22 16.09
C LYS A 77 -4.96 -14.26 16.69
N TYR A 78 -5.74 -14.92 15.86
CA TYR A 78 -6.55 -16.06 16.24
C TYR A 78 -6.86 -16.89 14.99
N THR A 79 -7.31 -18.12 15.19
CA THR A 79 -7.53 -19.08 14.12
C THR A 79 -9.01 -19.42 14.00
N VAL A 80 -9.46 -19.65 12.77
CA VAL A 80 -10.75 -20.24 12.45
C VAL A 80 -10.51 -21.50 11.64
N GLU A 81 -11.15 -22.59 12.04
CA GLU A 81 -11.10 -23.87 11.36
C GLU A 81 -12.29 -24.00 10.39
N GLY A 82 -12.04 -24.59 9.23
CA GLY A 82 -13.04 -24.79 8.21
C GLY A 82 -13.12 -23.64 7.21
N ARG A 83 -13.07 -23.95 5.91
CA ARG A 83 -13.28 -22.96 4.84
C ARG A 83 -14.59 -22.20 5.02
N LYS A 84 -15.72 -22.89 5.10
CA LYS A 84 -17.04 -22.24 5.18
C LYS A 84 -17.10 -21.27 6.36
N GLN A 85 -16.70 -21.74 7.54
CA GLN A 85 -16.68 -20.98 8.79
C GLN A 85 -15.76 -19.77 8.69
N THR A 86 -14.59 -19.93 8.06
CA THR A 86 -13.63 -18.84 7.84
C THR A 86 -14.23 -17.71 7.00
N PHE A 87 -14.89 -18.04 5.88
CA PHE A 87 -15.48 -17.01 5.02
C PHE A 87 -16.69 -16.35 5.67
N GLU A 88 -17.57 -17.12 6.32
CA GLU A 88 -18.70 -16.59 7.09
C GLU A 88 -18.24 -15.67 8.22
N HIS A 89 -17.21 -16.07 8.97
CA HIS A 89 -16.59 -15.28 10.02
C HIS A 89 -16.01 -13.97 9.48
N LEU A 90 -15.29 -14.04 8.35
CA LEU A 90 -14.76 -12.86 7.68
C LEU A 90 -15.87 -11.85 7.34
N LEU A 91 -16.97 -12.33 6.77
CA LEU A 91 -18.09 -11.48 6.38
C LEU A 91 -18.77 -10.85 7.61
N LYS A 92 -19.08 -11.68 8.61
CA LYS A 92 -19.81 -11.29 9.81
C LYS A 92 -19.07 -10.26 10.65
N HIS A 93 -17.75 -10.39 10.79
CA HIS A 93 -16.99 -9.58 11.74
C HIS A 93 -16.22 -8.42 11.11
N TYR A 94 -15.88 -8.52 9.82
CA TYR A 94 -14.95 -7.57 9.19
C TYR A 94 -15.50 -6.88 7.95
N CYS A 95 -16.45 -7.48 7.25
CA CYS A 95 -16.97 -6.95 5.99
C CYS A 95 -18.36 -6.31 6.13
N LEU A 96 -18.55 -5.50 7.17
CA LEU A 96 -19.82 -4.83 7.49
C LEU A 96 -20.24 -3.71 6.50
N LYS A 97 -19.38 -3.35 5.55
CA LYS A 97 -19.63 -2.32 4.53
C LYS A 97 -19.75 -2.94 3.15
N LYS A 98 -20.47 -2.25 2.24
CA LYS A 98 -20.94 -2.82 0.96
C LYS A 98 -19.87 -3.40 0.03
N HIS A 99 -18.61 -2.94 0.05
CA HIS A 99 -17.58 -3.45 -0.87
C HIS A 99 -16.18 -3.51 -0.28
N TYR A 100 -15.57 -4.70 -0.38
CA TYR A 100 -14.19 -5.00 -0.01
C TYR A 100 -13.40 -5.53 -1.20
N ILE A 101 -12.08 -5.47 -1.12
CA ILE A 101 -11.17 -6.18 -2.00
C ILE A 101 -10.44 -7.28 -1.23
N VAL A 102 -10.10 -8.35 -1.93
CA VAL A 102 -9.06 -9.31 -1.54
C VAL A 102 -7.82 -8.99 -2.36
N GLN A 103 -6.68 -8.83 -1.69
CA GLN A 103 -5.41 -8.50 -2.31
C GLN A 103 -4.32 -9.45 -1.81
N GLN A 104 -3.42 -9.88 -2.68
CA GLN A 104 -2.21 -10.61 -2.32
C GLN A 104 -1.49 -9.93 -1.16
N LYS A 105 -1.09 -10.69 -0.14
CA LYS A 105 -0.20 -10.18 0.90
C LYS A 105 1.21 -10.05 0.30
N ILE A 106 1.76 -8.84 0.34
CA ILE A 106 3.18 -8.62 0.00
C ILE A 106 4.01 -8.96 1.24
N PRO A 107 5.02 -9.85 1.11
CA PRO A 107 5.96 -10.14 2.19
C PRO A 107 6.98 -8.99 2.27
N LEU A 108 6.57 -7.91 2.93
CA LEU A 108 7.39 -6.70 3.04
C LEU A 108 8.75 -7.02 3.68
N VAL A 109 9.82 -6.50 3.07
CA VAL A 109 11.17 -6.51 3.64
C VAL A 109 11.17 -5.76 4.98
N THR A 110 12.11 -6.13 5.86
CA THR A 110 12.19 -5.58 7.20
C THR A 110 13.37 -4.65 7.37
N PHE A 111 13.14 -3.59 8.15
CA PHE A 111 14.17 -2.77 8.76
C PHE A 111 14.24 -3.16 10.24
N LYS A 112 15.36 -3.72 10.69
CA LYS A 112 15.55 -4.20 12.08
C LYS A 112 14.36 -5.04 12.57
N ASP A 113 14.01 -6.07 11.81
CA ASP A 113 12.91 -7.02 12.04
C ASP A 113 11.48 -6.45 11.99
N SER A 114 11.32 -5.16 11.70
CA SER A 114 10.01 -4.53 11.51
C SER A 114 9.71 -4.32 10.02
N PRO A 115 8.55 -4.78 9.51
CA PRO A 115 8.17 -4.51 8.12
C PRO A 115 7.89 -3.02 7.93
N TYR A 116 8.16 -2.52 6.73
CA TYR A 116 7.86 -1.13 6.38
C TYR A 116 7.30 -1.01 4.96
N ASP A 117 6.64 0.11 4.71
CA ASP A 117 6.35 0.57 3.35
C ASP A 117 6.82 2.03 3.23
N ILE A 118 7.04 2.47 2.00
CA ILE A 118 7.52 3.80 1.67
C ILE A 118 6.34 4.65 1.22
N ARG A 119 6.09 5.76 1.93
CA ARG A 119 5.23 6.82 1.43
C ARG A 119 6.01 7.68 0.45
N VAL A 120 5.57 7.70 -0.81
CA VAL A 120 6.06 8.61 -1.85
C VAL A 120 5.02 9.70 -2.11
N MET A 121 5.41 10.96 -1.97
CA MET A 121 4.60 12.13 -2.35
C MET A 121 5.00 12.58 -3.74
N VAL A 122 4.03 12.61 -4.66
CA VAL A 122 4.22 13.08 -6.03
C VAL A 122 3.30 14.27 -6.27
N GLN A 123 3.85 15.39 -6.71
CA GLN A 123 3.09 16.63 -6.86
C GLN A 123 3.44 17.34 -8.17
N ARG A 124 2.48 18.13 -8.67
CA ARG A 124 2.72 19.11 -9.74
C ARG A 124 2.31 20.51 -9.28
N ARG A 125 2.99 21.52 -9.78
CA ARG A 125 2.64 22.94 -9.53
C ARG A 125 1.36 23.33 -10.28
N ARG A 126 0.79 24.51 -9.96
CA ARG A 126 -0.53 24.90 -10.50
C ARG A 126 -0.51 25.15 -12.01
N LYS A 127 0.61 25.65 -12.51
CA LYS A 127 0.82 26.04 -13.91
C LYS A 127 1.83 25.13 -14.62
N GLN A 128 2.12 23.95 -14.08
CA GLN A 128 3.09 23.01 -14.67
C GLN A 128 2.43 21.64 -14.91
N SER A 129 2.79 21.01 -16.03
CA SER A 129 2.41 19.64 -16.37
C SER A 129 3.18 18.61 -15.54
N ASP A 130 4.39 18.96 -15.12
CA ASP A 130 5.37 17.98 -14.68
C ASP A 130 5.09 17.50 -13.26
N TRP A 131 5.08 16.18 -13.13
CA TRP A 131 4.92 15.50 -11.86
C TRP A 131 6.29 15.20 -11.27
N THR A 132 6.48 15.56 -10.01
CA THR A 132 7.78 15.42 -9.32
C THR A 132 7.58 14.72 -7.98
N VAL A 133 8.51 13.83 -7.62
CA VAL A 133 8.60 13.30 -6.26
C VAL A 133 9.08 14.41 -5.33
N THR A 134 8.21 14.84 -4.41
CA THR A 134 8.49 15.92 -3.47
C THR A 134 8.81 15.43 -2.07
N GLY A 135 8.66 14.14 -1.81
CA GLY A 135 9.09 13.54 -0.55
C GLY A 135 8.94 12.04 -0.53
N LYS A 136 9.86 11.38 0.20
CA LYS A 136 9.82 9.95 0.52
C LYS A 136 10.09 9.79 2.01
N LEU A 137 9.38 8.86 2.64
CA LEU A 137 9.70 8.38 3.99
C LEU A 137 9.26 6.93 4.13
N ALA A 138 9.91 6.18 5.00
CA ALA A 138 9.50 4.84 5.39
C ALA A 138 8.64 4.89 6.66
N LYS A 139 7.52 4.15 6.64
CA LYS A 139 6.65 3.92 7.79
C LYS A 139 6.97 2.54 8.36
N VAL A 140 7.79 2.50 9.41
CA VAL A 140 8.20 1.23 10.05
C VAL A 140 7.12 0.80 11.04
N ALA A 141 6.59 -0.41 10.86
CA ALA A 141 5.55 -0.95 11.72
C ALA A 141 6.06 -1.20 13.16
N ALA A 142 5.15 -1.09 14.12
CA ALA A 142 5.41 -1.56 15.49
C ALA A 142 5.61 -3.09 15.49
N LYS A 143 6.41 -3.59 16.44
CA LYS A 143 6.66 -5.04 16.57
C LYS A 143 5.33 -5.78 16.73
N GLY A 144 5.13 -6.85 15.95
CA GLY A 144 3.90 -7.63 15.94
C GLY A 144 2.80 -7.10 15.03
N PHE A 145 2.86 -5.84 14.55
CA PHE A 145 1.87 -5.30 13.63
C PHE A 145 2.19 -5.64 12.18
N ILE A 146 1.16 -6.01 11.42
CA ILE A 146 1.22 -6.20 9.97
C ILE A 146 0.97 -4.93 9.15
N LEU A 147 0.45 -3.87 9.80
CA LEU A 147 0.12 -2.61 9.15
C LEU A 147 1.09 -1.52 9.61
N THR A 148 1.58 -0.77 8.63
CA THR A 148 2.49 0.39 8.76
C THR A 148 1.72 1.71 8.94
N ASN A 149 0.39 1.67 8.94
CA ASN A 149 -0.46 2.87 9.01
C ASN A 149 -0.42 3.57 10.38
N TYR A 150 0.03 2.86 11.40
CA TYR A 150 0.36 3.39 12.73
C TYR A 150 1.83 3.07 13.01
N PRO A 151 2.76 3.77 12.35
CA PRO A 151 4.17 3.41 12.40
C PRO A 151 4.75 3.70 13.78
N LYS A 152 5.66 2.83 14.22
CA LYS A 152 6.49 3.08 15.41
C LYS A 152 7.56 4.13 15.10
N TYR A 153 8.11 4.07 13.89
CA TYR A 153 9.13 5.01 13.42
C TYR A 153 8.79 5.55 12.03
N LEU A 154 9.08 6.82 11.84
CA LEU A 154 9.11 7.49 10.54
C LEU A 154 10.57 7.85 10.27
N ILE A 155 11.18 7.18 9.29
CA ILE A 155 12.59 7.38 8.91
C ILE A 155 12.68 7.74 7.43
N THR A 156 13.86 8.15 6.97
CA THR A 156 14.05 8.40 5.55
C THR A 156 13.90 7.10 4.77
N ALA A 157 13.47 7.19 3.51
CA ALA A 157 13.40 6.01 2.65
C ALA A 157 14.81 5.45 2.37
N ASP A 158 15.83 6.31 2.32
CA ASP A 158 17.23 5.93 2.13
C ASP A 158 17.72 5.07 3.28
N ASP A 159 17.57 5.54 4.54
CA ASP A 159 17.96 4.80 5.73
C ASP A 159 17.27 3.43 5.81
N ALA A 160 15.99 3.38 5.45
CA ALA A 160 15.21 2.14 5.48
C ALA A 160 15.75 1.13 4.47
N ILE A 161 15.98 1.55 3.22
CA ILE A 161 16.46 0.68 2.14
C ILE A 161 17.90 0.22 2.40
N GLU A 162 18.77 1.11 2.87
CA GLU A 162 20.18 0.79 3.15
C GLU A 162 20.31 -0.28 4.24
N HIS A 163 19.47 -0.23 5.27
CA HIS A 163 19.51 -1.14 6.42
C HIS A 163 18.44 -2.24 6.35
N SER A 164 17.94 -2.53 5.15
CA SER A 164 16.94 -3.57 4.91
C SER A 164 17.55 -4.96 4.78
N SER A 165 16.78 -5.96 5.20
CA SER A 165 17.12 -7.38 5.11
C SER A 165 16.94 -7.98 3.69
N PHE A 166 17.36 -7.27 2.64
CA PHE A 166 17.25 -7.78 1.27
C PHE A 166 18.08 -9.04 1.07
N LYS A 167 17.54 -9.99 0.31
CA LYS A 167 18.23 -11.20 -0.15
C LYS A 167 18.86 -11.02 -1.54
N ALA A 168 18.43 -10.01 -2.28
CA ALA A 168 18.89 -9.67 -3.62
C ALA A 168 19.48 -8.25 -3.65
N PRO A 169 20.29 -7.89 -4.67
CA PRO A 169 20.82 -6.54 -4.82
C PRO A 169 19.72 -5.47 -4.88
N SER A 170 19.91 -4.38 -4.15
CA SER A 170 18.95 -3.27 -4.00
C SER A 170 19.41 -1.97 -4.70
N SER A 171 20.37 -2.07 -5.62
CA SER A 171 20.87 -0.93 -6.40
C SER A 171 19.75 -0.28 -7.21
N HIS A 172 19.76 1.05 -7.32
CA HIS A 172 18.80 1.84 -8.10
C HIS A 172 17.33 1.78 -7.65
N LEU A 173 17.01 1.15 -6.51
CA LEU A 173 15.62 1.08 -6.03
C LEU A 173 14.99 2.45 -5.86
N GLN A 174 15.74 3.42 -5.35
CA GLN A 174 15.23 4.78 -5.15
C GLN A 174 14.84 5.46 -6.47
N GLU A 175 15.65 5.30 -7.51
CA GLU A 175 15.40 5.86 -8.84
C GLU A 175 14.20 5.18 -9.50
N GLU A 176 14.10 3.85 -9.38
CA GLU A 176 12.99 3.08 -9.91
C GLU A 176 11.67 3.40 -9.18
N ILE A 177 11.71 3.56 -7.85
CA ILE A 177 10.58 4.04 -7.04
C ILE A 177 10.14 5.43 -7.52
N ASP A 178 11.06 6.33 -7.81
CA ASP A 178 10.71 7.67 -8.31
C ASP A 178 10.06 7.59 -9.70
N ARG A 179 10.66 6.81 -10.61
CA ARG A 179 10.15 6.59 -11.97
C ARG A 179 8.73 6.02 -11.96
N ILE A 180 8.50 4.92 -11.24
CA ILE A 180 7.17 4.28 -11.17
C ILE A 180 6.16 5.16 -10.46
N SER A 181 6.60 5.99 -9.50
CA SER A 181 5.72 6.91 -8.78
C SER A 181 5.25 8.07 -9.65
N VAL A 182 6.17 8.69 -10.42
CA VAL A 182 5.86 9.73 -11.39
C VAL A 182 4.94 9.18 -12.49
N LEU A 183 5.27 8.02 -13.05
CA LEU A 183 4.44 7.36 -14.06
C LEU A 183 3.02 7.09 -13.56
N THR A 184 2.89 6.62 -12.32
CA THR A 184 1.59 6.39 -11.68
C THR A 184 0.79 7.69 -11.57
N ALA A 185 1.41 8.77 -11.10
CA ALA A 185 0.76 10.07 -10.96
C ALA A 185 0.34 10.66 -12.32
N GLN A 186 1.22 10.60 -13.32
CA GLN A 186 0.93 11.02 -14.70
C GLN A 186 -0.28 10.28 -15.26
N TYR A 187 -0.25 8.95 -15.24
CA TYR A 187 -1.32 8.12 -15.79
C TYR A 187 -2.66 8.33 -15.05
N LEU A 188 -2.66 8.32 -13.72
CA LEU A 188 -3.88 8.54 -12.95
C LEU A 188 -4.43 9.97 -13.07
N SER A 189 -3.58 10.96 -13.35
CA SER A 189 -4.03 12.35 -13.54
C SER A 189 -4.93 12.55 -14.77
N GLY A 190 -4.83 11.67 -15.77
CA GLY A 190 -5.75 11.64 -16.92
C GLY A 190 -7.19 11.28 -16.53
N TYR A 191 -7.37 10.57 -15.41
CA TYR A 191 -8.69 10.21 -14.87
C TYR A 191 -9.12 11.13 -13.71
N TYR A 192 -8.17 11.57 -12.90
CA TYR A 192 -8.40 12.42 -11.72
C TYR A 192 -7.88 13.84 -11.97
N THR A 193 -8.51 14.55 -12.92
CA THR A 193 -8.02 15.83 -13.47
C THR A 193 -7.85 16.95 -12.43
N ASN A 194 -8.69 16.96 -11.39
CA ASN A 194 -8.63 17.93 -10.29
C ASN A 194 -7.52 17.62 -9.26
N THR A 195 -6.79 16.52 -9.43
CA THR A 195 -5.70 16.13 -8.52
C THR A 195 -4.36 16.75 -8.97
N ARG A 196 -3.64 17.32 -8.00
CA ARG A 196 -2.27 17.84 -8.15
C ARG A 196 -1.27 17.18 -7.21
N THR A 197 -1.72 16.19 -6.45
CA THR A 197 -0.92 15.51 -5.43
C THR A 197 -1.40 14.07 -5.30
N PHE A 198 -0.48 13.13 -5.42
CA PHE A 198 -0.70 11.74 -5.11
C PHE A 198 0.23 11.33 -3.97
N GLY A 199 -0.26 10.46 -3.10
CA GLY A 199 0.58 9.77 -2.12
C GLY A 199 0.52 8.28 -2.38
N LEU A 200 1.64 7.71 -2.81
CA LEU A 200 1.74 6.29 -3.08
C LEU A 200 2.32 5.61 -1.85
N ASP A 201 1.70 4.50 -1.44
CA ASP A 201 2.29 3.58 -0.48
C ASP A 201 2.95 2.45 -1.29
N ILE A 202 4.28 2.39 -1.24
CA ILE A 202 5.13 1.48 -2.00
C ILE A 202 5.72 0.44 -1.06
N GLY A 203 5.48 -0.84 -1.33
CA GLY A 203 6.11 -1.96 -0.65
C GLY A 203 7.34 -2.45 -1.41
N LEU A 204 8.30 -2.98 -0.66
CA LEU A 204 9.44 -3.73 -1.19
C LEU A 204 9.38 -5.13 -0.56
N ASP A 205 9.61 -6.18 -1.34
CA ASP A 205 9.78 -7.54 -0.79
C ASP A 205 11.27 -7.89 -0.59
N ASP A 206 11.54 -9.08 -0.03
CA ASP A 206 12.90 -9.52 0.26
C ASP A 206 13.77 -9.75 -0.99
N GLN A 207 13.17 -9.84 -2.17
CA GLN A 207 13.85 -9.90 -3.48
C GLN A 207 13.99 -8.52 -4.12
N ALA A 208 13.74 -7.45 -3.38
CA ALA A 208 13.78 -6.07 -3.87
C ALA A 208 12.74 -5.77 -4.97
N ASN A 209 11.68 -6.57 -5.13
CA ASN A 209 10.61 -6.21 -6.06
C ASN A 209 9.77 -5.06 -5.49
N ILE A 210 9.37 -4.16 -6.38
CA ILE A 210 8.57 -2.97 -6.05
C ILE A 210 7.08 -3.26 -6.23
N TRP A 211 6.30 -2.86 -5.22
CA TRP A 211 4.85 -3.05 -5.21
C TRP A 211 4.11 -1.76 -4.89
N ILE A 212 3.25 -1.29 -5.79
CA ILE A 212 2.31 -0.19 -5.53
C ILE A 212 1.14 -0.75 -4.72
N ILE A 213 1.17 -0.56 -3.40
CA ILE A 213 0.14 -1.06 -2.48
C ILE A 213 -1.14 -0.23 -2.60
N GLU A 214 -0.99 1.09 -2.61
CA GLU A 214 -2.11 2.03 -2.70
C GLU A 214 -1.69 3.36 -3.34
N ALA A 215 -2.61 3.96 -4.12
CA ALA A 215 -2.51 5.33 -4.61
C ALA A 215 -3.57 6.22 -3.94
N ASN A 216 -3.13 7.22 -3.17
CA ASN A 216 -4.00 8.13 -2.45
C ASN A 216 -4.13 9.48 -3.19
N LEU A 217 -5.36 9.95 -3.40
CA LEU A 217 -5.65 11.22 -4.09
C LEU A 217 -5.58 12.45 -3.16
N ALA A 218 -5.63 12.21 -1.84
CA ALA A 218 -5.56 13.24 -0.81
C ALA A 218 -4.69 12.75 0.36
N PRO A 219 -3.39 12.52 0.12
CA PRO A 219 -2.50 12.01 1.16
C PRO A 219 -2.27 13.04 2.27
N SER A 220 -2.09 12.55 3.50
CA SER A 220 -1.62 13.40 4.60
C SER A 220 -0.17 13.81 4.37
N VAL A 221 0.10 15.10 4.59
CA VAL A 221 1.45 15.69 4.57
C VAL A 221 2.10 15.73 5.95
N SER A 222 1.32 15.56 7.03
CA SER A 222 1.80 15.80 8.40
C SER A 222 2.90 14.83 8.83
N ILE A 223 2.89 13.61 8.30
CA ILE A 223 3.90 12.57 8.56
C ILE A 223 5.32 13.01 8.16
N PHE A 224 5.46 13.92 7.19
CA PHE A 224 6.78 14.41 6.76
C PHE A 224 7.39 15.41 7.74
N LYS A 225 6.61 15.91 8.72
CA LYS A 225 7.15 16.73 9.82
C LYS A 225 8.09 15.94 10.74
N ALA A 226 8.00 14.62 10.73
CA ALA A 226 8.83 13.75 11.57
C ALA A 226 10.28 13.63 11.06
N LEU A 227 10.56 14.04 9.81
CA LEU A 227 11.92 14.03 9.27
C LEU A 227 12.72 15.21 9.82
N LYS A 228 13.94 14.94 10.29
CA LYS A 228 14.76 15.83 11.13
C LYS A 228 14.96 17.24 10.55
N ASP A 229 15.21 17.36 9.25
CA ASP A 229 15.62 18.65 8.67
C ASP A 229 14.45 19.50 8.15
N GLY A 230 13.23 18.95 8.13
CA GLY A 230 12.03 19.66 7.69
C GLY A 230 12.00 20.08 6.21
N GLU A 231 13.10 19.99 5.48
CA GLU A 231 13.22 20.42 4.08
C GLU A 231 12.26 19.68 3.15
N VAL A 232 12.10 18.37 3.35
CA VAL A 232 11.10 17.56 2.62
C VAL A 232 9.68 18.11 2.86
N TYR A 233 9.35 18.42 4.11
CA TYR A 233 8.04 18.98 4.45
C TYR A 233 7.83 20.38 3.86
N LYS A 234 8.83 21.27 3.93
CA LYS A 234 8.81 22.60 3.31
C LYS A 234 8.62 22.50 1.78
N ARG A 235 9.35 21.59 1.11
CA ARG A 235 9.22 21.32 -0.32
C ARG A 235 7.80 20.88 -0.68
N ILE A 236 7.22 19.95 0.07
CA ILE A 236 5.84 19.48 -0.13
C ILE A 236 4.84 20.64 -0.03
N LEU A 237 5.01 21.51 0.97
CA LEU A 237 4.14 22.68 1.15
C LEU A 237 4.30 23.71 0.02
N LYS A 238 5.52 23.92 -0.48
CA LYS A 238 5.80 24.81 -1.62
C LYS A 238 5.02 24.36 -2.87
N TYR A 239 5.10 23.07 -3.22
CA TYR A 239 4.35 22.51 -4.35
C TYR A 239 2.83 22.58 -4.17
N ARG A 240 2.34 22.40 -2.94
CA ARG A 240 0.90 22.53 -2.61
C ARG A 240 0.38 23.95 -2.84
N ARG A 241 1.16 24.97 -2.48
CA ARG A 241 0.80 26.40 -2.70
C ARG A 241 0.75 26.77 -4.18
N GLY A 242 1.62 26.15 -4.99
CA GLY A 242 1.72 26.41 -6.43
C GLY A 242 3.04 27.06 -6.79
#